data_AF-A0A520H453-F1
#
_entry.id   AF-A0A520H453-F1
#
_cell.length_a   1.000
_cell.length_b   1.000
_cell.length_c   1.000
_cell.angle_alpha   90.00
_cell.angle_beta   90.00
_cell.angle_gamma   90.00
#
_symmetry.space_group_name_H-M   'P 1'
#
loop_
_entity.id
_entity.type
_entity.pdbx_description
1 polymer ?
#
loop_
_entity_poly.entity_id
_entity_poly.type
_entity_poly.pdbx_seq_one_letter_code
_entity_poly.pdbx_strand_id
1 'polypeptide(L)'
;MRHRCAHALASLALSWAGAAAAEAAPTAQDAACRTEEATLQQEIDAARARGRMLQRRQLADQLEAVQIRCGTLPPAQNREAVIERLKSDILELRKELDRAETELRKIRQGL
;
A
#
# COMPACT_ATOMS: atom_id res chain seq x y z
N MET A 1 -34.62 12.40 -48.29
CA MET A 1 -33.85 11.18 -47.98
C MET A 1 -32.42 11.57 -47.69
N ARG A 2 -31.95 11.24 -46.48
CA ARG A 2 -30.64 11.59 -45.93
C ARG A 2 -29.65 10.46 -46.23
N HIS A 3 -28.57 10.76 -46.94
CA HIS A 3 -27.36 9.92 -47.03
C HIS A 3 -26.17 10.86 -46.71
N ARG A 4 -25.56 10.75 -45.51
CA ARG A 4 -24.35 9.94 -45.20
C ARG A 4 -23.17 10.43 -46.05
N CYS A 5 -22.13 11.08 -45.55
CA CYS A 5 -21.02 10.63 -44.67
C CYS A 5 -19.92 11.72 -44.87
N ALA A 6 -18.92 12.01 -44.05
CA ALA A 6 -18.40 11.50 -42.81
C ALA A 6 -17.62 12.68 -42.22
N HIS A 7 -17.93 13.09 -40.99
CA HIS A 7 -17.12 14.09 -40.31
C HIS A 7 -15.78 13.48 -39.93
N ALA A 8 -14.72 14.23 -40.24
CA ALA A 8 -13.33 13.87 -40.05
C ALA A 8 -13.05 13.48 -38.59
N LEU A 9 -12.39 12.33 -38.43
CA LEU A 9 -11.82 11.82 -37.19
C LEU A 9 -10.73 12.77 -36.71
N ALA A 10 -11.02 13.56 -35.68
CA ALA A 10 -9.99 14.24 -34.88
C ALA A 10 -9.59 13.30 -33.73
N SER A 11 -8.60 12.45 -33.99
CA SER A 11 -7.96 11.60 -32.97
C SER A 11 -7.18 12.50 -32.01
N LEU A 12 -7.68 12.67 -30.78
CA LEU A 12 -6.87 13.17 -29.67
C LEU A 12 -5.83 12.10 -29.33
N ALA A 13 -4.60 12.29 -29.82
CA ALA A 13 -3.45 11.59 -29.30
C ALA A 13 -3.18 12.10 -27.88
N LEU A 14 -3.73 11.38 -26.90
CA LEU A 14 -3.40 11.58 -25.50
C LEU A 14 -1.98 11.05 -25.29
N SER A 15 -0.99 11.92 -25.42
CA SER A 15 0.39 11.64 -25.03
C SER A 15 0.43 11.46 -23.51
N TRP A 16 0.17 10.23 -23.07
CA TRP A 16 0.47 9.81 -21.72
C TRP A 16 2.00 9.74 -21.62
N ALA A 17 2.62 10.87 -21.31
CA ALA A 17 3.97 10.92 -20.82
C ALA A 17 3.92 10.23 -19.44
N GLY A 18 4.03 8.90 -19.46
CA GLY A 18 4.25 8.12 -18.26
C GLY A 18 5.47 8.71 -17.58
N ALA A 19 5.28 9.23 -16.37
CA ALA A 19 6.36 9.53 -15.48
C ALA A 19 7.15 8.22 -15.36
N ALA A 20 8.32 8.18 -16.00
CA ALA A 20 9.31 7.18 -15.74
C ALA A 20 9.74 7.38 -14.29
N ALA A 21 9.03 6.73 -13.37
CA ALA A 21 9.59 6.41 -12.08
C ALA A 21 10.84 5.60 -12.39
N ALA A 22 12.01 6.24 -12.24
CA ALA A 22 13.27 5.56 -12.28
C ALA A 22 13.27 4.59 -11.08
N GLU A 23 12.81 3.36 -11.31
CA GLU A 23 13.04 2.26 -10.38
C GLU A 23 14.55 2.02 -10.37
N ALA A 24 15.21 2.65 -9.39
CA ALA A 24 16.59 2.35 -9.09
C ALA A 24 16.70 0.83 -8.91
N ALA A 25 17.57 0.20 -9.69
CA ALA A 25 17.78 -1.23 -9.59
C ALA A 25 18.11 -1.59 -8.13
N PRO A 26 17.48 -2.64 -7.57
CA PRO A 26 17.69 -2.98 -6.17
C PRO A 26 19.17 -3.24 -5.93
N THR A 27 19.71 -2.63 -4.88
CA THR A 27 21.10 -2.82 -4.51
C THR A 27 21.30 -4.27 -4.02
N ALA A 28 22.55 -4.74 -4.02
CA ALA A 28 22.89 -6.03 -3.41
C ALA A 28 22.47 -6.10 -1.94
N GLN A 29 22.47 -4.94 -1.25
CA GLN A 29 22.03 -4.80 0.13
C GLN A 29 20.51 -4.96 0.26
N ASP A 30 19.71 -4.42 -0.67
CA ASP A 30 18.25 -4.62 -0.70
C ASP A 30 17.87 -6.07 -0.99
N ALA A 31 18.65 -6.77 -1.82
CA ALA A 31 18.45 -8.20 -2.08
C ALA A 31 18.79 -9.07 -0.86
N ALA A 32 19.88 -8.75 -0.16
CA ALA A 32 20.26 -9.42 1.08
C ALA A 32 19.20 -9.22 2.18
N CYS A 33 18.74 -7.98 2.37
CA CYS A 33 17.67 -7.64 3.29
C CYS A 33 16.38 -8.43 3.03
N ARG A 34 15.89 -8.44 1.77
CA ARG A 34 14.69 -9.20 1.40
C ARG A 34 14.85 -10.72 1.64
N THR A 35 16.03 -11.25 1.41
CA THR A 35 16.32 -12.67 1.64
C THR A 35 16.28 -13.01 3.13
N GLU A 36 16.88 -12.17 3.97
CA GLU A 36 16.89 -12.33 5.43
C GLU A 36 15.48 -12.22 6.02
N GLU A 37 14.70 -11.20 5.59
CA GLU A 37 13.30 -11.05 5.98
C GLU A 37 12.45 -12.26 5.59
N ALA A 38 12.59 -12.75 4.35
CA ALA A 38 11.85 -13.92 3.87
C ALA A 38 12.22 -15.19 4.65
N THR A 39 13.49 -15.35 5.02
CA THR A 39 13.96 -16.49 5.82
C THR A 39 13.33 -16.47 7.21
N LEU A 40 13.40 -15.34 7.91
CA LEU A 40 12.77 -15.18 9.23
C LEU A 40 11.26 -15.40 9.17
N GLN A 41 10.59 -14.93 8.12
CA GLN A 41 9.16 -15.17 7.93
C GLN A 41 8.82 -16.66 7.80
N GLN A 42 9.59 -17.41 7.00
CA GLN A 42 9.42 -18.86 6.87
C GLN A 42 9.62 -19.58 8.22
N GLU A 43 10.60 -19.15 9.01
CA GLU A 43 10.86 -19.72 10.34
C GLU A 43 9.74 -19.43 11.34
N ILE A 44 9.16 -18.23 11.29
CA ILE A 44 7.98 -17.85 12.09
C ILE A 44 6.80 -18.78 11.76
N ASP A 45 6.55 -19.00 10.48
CA ASP A 45 5.45 -19.87 10.04
C ASP A 45 5.70 -21.34 10.41
N ALA A 46 6.95 -21.81 10.32
CA ALA A 46 7.33 -23.13 10.82
C ALA A 46 7.18 -23.25 12.34
N ALA A 47 7.54 -22.23 13.13
CA ALA A 47 7.35 -22.21 14.58
C ALA A 47 5.87 -22.18 14.95
N ARG A 48 5.04 -21.42 14.21
CA ARG A 48 3.57 -21.40 14.35
C ARG A 48 2.97 -22.78 14.08
N ALA A 49 3.33 -23.41 12.96
CA ALA A 49 2.85 -24.75 12.60
C ALA A 49 3.18 -25.81 13.67
N ARG A 50 4.31 -25.63 14.36
CA ARG A 50 4.78 -26.55 15.41
C ARG A 50 4.37 -26.14 16.82
N GLY A 51 3.52 -25.11 16.98
CA GLY A 51 3.02 -24.66 18.28
C GLY A 51 4.06 -24.01 19.21
N ARG A 52 5.22 -23.61 18.68
CA ARG A 52 6.33 -23.06 19.49
C ARG A 52 6.20 -21.56 19.69
N MET A 53 5.29 -21.16 20.57
CA MET A 53 4.91 -19.77 20.77
C MET A 53 6.07 -18.85 21.21
N LEU A 54 6.94 -19.30 22.13
CA LEU A 54 8.08 -18.48 22.58
C LEU A 54 9.07 -18.21 21.45
N GLN A 55 9.47 -19.26 20.73
CA GLN A 55 10.38 -19.14 19.59
C GLN A 55 9.78 -18.24 18.50
N ARG A 56 8.47 -18.39 18.22
CA ARG A 56 7.77 -17.53 17.27
C ARG A 56 7.86 -16.05 17.65
N ARG A 57 7.74 -15.71 18.94
CA ARG A 57 7.89 -14.33 19.42
C ARG A 57 9.31 -13.83 19.20
N GLN A 58 10.32 -14.61 19.59
CA GLN A 58 11.72 -14.25 19.40
C GLN A 58 12.09 -14.04 17.92
N LEU A 59 11.54 -14.85 17.02
CA LEU A 59 11.74 -14.69 15.57
C LEU A 59 11.03 -13.45 15.02
N ALA A 60 9.86 -13.11 15.55
CA ALA A 60 9.15 -11.89 15.18
C ALA A 60 9.92 -10.62 15.62
N ASP A 61 10.49 -10.64 16.83
CA ASP A 61 11.32 -9.53 17.33
C ASP A 61 12.59 -9.36 16.47
N GLN A 62 13.20 -10.47 16.04
CA GLN A 62 14.33 -10.46 15.10
C GLN A 62 13.93 -9.90 13.74
N LEU A 63 12.78 -10.32 13.21
CA LEU A 63 12.26 -9.81 11.93
C LEU A 63 12.01 -8.30 12.00
N GLU A 64 11.43 -7.79 13.09
CA GLU A 64 11.24 -6.35 13.29
C GLU A 64 12.59 -5.60 13.33
N ALA A 65 13.60 -6.15 14.01
CA ALA A 65 14.94 -5.56 14.02
C ALA A 65 15.59 -5.54 12.62
N VAL A 66 15.43 -6.60 11.82
CA VAL A 66 15.90 -6.65 10.43
C VAL A 66 15.17 -5.60 9.58
N GLN A 67 13.84 -5.52 9.69
CA GLN A 67 13.04 -4.57 8.93
C GLN A 67 13.39 -3.12 9.27
N ILE A 68 13.69 -2.80 10.53
CA ILE A 68 14.18 -1.47 10.92
C ILE A 68 15.56 -1.19 10.31
N ARG A 69 16.48 -2.16 10.37
CA ARG A 69 17.83 -2.02 9.79
C ARG A 69 17.79 -1.87 8.27
N CYS A 70 16.90 -2.58 7.61
CA CYS A 70 16.71 -2.58 6.17
C CYS A 70 15.83 -1.42 5.66
N GLY A 71 15.27 -0.61 6.56
CA GLY A 71 14.41 0.52 6.22
C GLY A 71 12.99 0.15 5.77
N THR A 72 12.63 -1.14 5.83
CA THR A 72 11.29 -1.68 5.55
C THR A 72 10.30 -1.25 6.62
N LEU A 73 10.74 -1.14 7.88
CA LEU A 73 9.98 -0.54 8.96
C LEU A 73 10.64 0.75 9.44
N PRO A 74 9.86 1.80 9.70
CA PRO A 74 10.39 2.97 10.39
C PRO A 74 10.83 2.60 11.81
N PRO A 75 11.92 3.20 12.34
CA PRO A 75 12.32 2.99 13.73
C PRO A 75 11.18 3.38 14.68
N ALA A 76 11.13 2.80 15.89
CA ALA A 76 10.01 2.95 16.82
C ALA A 76 9.55 4.40 17.09
N GLN A 77 10.47 5.36 17.06
CA GLN A 77 10.18 6.80 17.18
C GLN A 77 9.27 7.32 16.06
N ASN A 78 9.39 6.76 14.86
CA ASN A 78 8.57 7.08 13.69
C ASN A 78 7.31 6.18 13.61
N ARG A 79 7.29 5.02 14.28
CA ARG A 79 6.08 4.17 14.35
C ARG A 79 4.91 4.87 15.03
N GLU A 80 5.15 5.58 16.15
CA GLU A 80 4.10 6.36 16.82
C GLU A 80 3.57 7.48 15.93
N ALA A 81 4.45 8.20 15.25
CA ALA A 81 4.08 9.26 14.31
C ALA A 81 3.26 8.72 13.12
N VAL A 82 3.62 7.54 12.60
CA VAL A 82 2.84 6.85 11.55
C VAL A 82 1.47 6.42 12.08
N ILE A 83 1.38 5.89 13.30
CA ILE A 83 0.11 5.51 13.93
C ILE A 83 -0.81 6.74 14.08
N GLU A 84 -0.29 7.86 14.56
CA GLU A 84 -1.07 9.10 14.70
C GLU A 84 -1.53 9.64 13.35
N ARG A 85 -0.67 9.61 12.32
CA ARG A 85 -1.09 9.93 10.95
C ARG A 85 -2.22 9.03 10.48
N LEU A 86 -2.08 7.71 10.61
CA LEU A 86 -3.10 6.75 10.18
C LEU A 86 -4.42 6.94 10.93
N LYS A 87 -4.39 7.28 12.23
CA LYS A 87 -5.60 7.63 12.99
C LYS A 87 -6.31 8.85 12.41
N SER A 88 -5.56 9.91 12.09
CA SER A 88 -6.10 11.11 11.45
C SER A 88 -6.71 10.78 10.09
N ASP A 89 -6.01 10.01 9.26
CA ASP A 89 -6.47 9.63 7.92
C ASP A 89 -7.79 8.82 8.00
N ILE A 90 -7.90 7.88 8.95
CA ILE A 90 -9.14 7.13 9.18
C ILE A 90 -10.31 8.05 9.53
N LEU A 91 -10.08 9.08 10.36
CA LEU A 91 -11.14 10.02 10.73
C LEU A 91 -11.58 10.86 9.52
N GLU A 92 -10.66 11.28 8.66
CA GLU A 92 -11.00 12.05 7.47
C GLU A 92 -11.76 11.20 6.45
N LEU A 93 -11.28 9.99 6.17
CA LEU A 93 -11.94 9.04 5.28
C LEU A 93 -13.37 8.71 5.73
N ARG A 94 -13.61 8.61 7.05
CA ARG A 94 -14.97 8.41 7.58
C ARG A 94 -15.88 9.60 7.30
N LYS A 95 -15.39 10.83 7.45
CA LYS A 95 -16.19 12.02 7.11
C LYS A 95 -16.49 12.08 5.62
N GLU A 96 -15.51 11.75 4.78
CA GLU A 96 -15.70 11.70 3.33
C GLU A 96 -16.76 10.66 2.95
N LEU A 97 -16.71 9.48 3.59
CA LEU A 97 -17.73 8.44 3.43
C LEU A 97 -19.11 8.95 3.86
N ASP A 98 -19.24 9.55 5.04
CA ASP A 98 -20.52 10.07 5.54
C ASP A 98 -21.12 11.14 4.59
N ARG A 99 -20.27 12.00 4.02
CA ARG A 99 -20.68 12.99 3.01
C ARG A 99 -21.17 12.29 1.74
N ALA A 100 -20.39 11.35 1.20
CA ALA A 100 -20.75 10.60 0.00
C ALA A 100 -22.06 9.83 0.17
N GLU A 101 -22.26 9.20 1.33
CA GLU A 101 -23.51 8.51 1.66
C GLU A 101 -24.69 9.47 1.79
N THR A 102 -24.47 10.67 2.32
CA THR A 102 -25.51 11.71 2.42
C THR A 102 -25.94 12.18 1.03
N GLU A 103 -24.99 12.45 0.13
CA GLU A 103 -25.31 12.82 -1.25
C GLU A 103 -26.05 11.70 -1.98
N LEU A 104 -25.64 10.44 -1.76
CA LEU A 104 -26.34 9.29 -2.33
C LEU A 104 -27.79 9.19 -1.83
N ARG A 105 -28.05 9.50 -0.55
CA ARG A 105 -29.42 9.54 0.01
C ARG A 105 -30.26 10.64 -0.63
N LYS A 106 -29.71 11.84 -0.84
CA LYS A 106 -30.42 12.94 -1.50
C LYS A 106 -30.84 12.57 -2.92
N ILE A 107 -29.88 12.05 -3.71
CA ILE A 107 -30.13 11.58 -5.09
C ILE A 107 -31.21 10.49 -5.09
N ARG A 108 -31.14 9.52 -4.17
CA ARG A 108 -32.15 8.44 -4.06
C ARG A 108 -33.54 8.97 -3.69
N GLN A 109 -33.61 10.06 -2.94
CA GLN A 109 -34.87 10.69 -2.51
C GLN A 109 -35.38 11.74 -3.52
N GLY A 110 -34.64 12.01 -4.60
CA GLY A 110 -35.01 13.01 -5.60
C GLY A 110 -34.84 14.46 -5.13
N LEU A 111 -33.97 14.69 -4.14
CA LEU A 111 -33.57 16.01 -3.63
C LEU A 111 -32.35 16.56 -4.37
#